data_AF-A0A553QK79-F1
#
_entry.id   AF-A0A553QK79-F1
#
_cell.length_a   1.000
_cell.length_b   1.000
_cell.length_c   1.000
_cell.angle_alpha   90.00
_cell.angle_beta   90.00
_cell.angle_gamma   90.00
#
_symmetry.space_group_name_H-M   'P 1'
#
loop_
_entity.id
_entity.type
_entity.pdbx_description
1 polymer ?
#
loop_
_entity_poly.entity_id
_entity_poly.type
_entity_poly.pdbx_seq_one_letter_code
_entity_poly.pdbx_strand_id
1 'polypeptide(L)'
;MVSDSCFRNLAEDRSGINLKDLVHDPSLLGGIISAYKIVPDEIDEIKDTLLDWCDEKELNLILTTGGTGFAPRDVTPEATREVIEREAPGMALAMLMGSLNVTPLGMLSRPVCGIRGKTLVINLPGSKKGSQ
;
A
#
# COMPACT_ATOMS: atom_id res chain seq x y z
N MET A 1 0.15 -6.64 2.37
CA MET A 1 1.45 -6.73 1.70
C MET A 1 1.25 -7.30 0.31
N VAL A 2 1.89 -6.72 -0.69
CA VAL A 2 1.94 -7.25 -2.06
C VAL A 2 3.38 -7.70 -2.31
N SER A 3 3.60 -9.01 -2.41
CA SER A 3 4.92 -9.58 -2.61
C SER A 3 4.86 -11.08 -2.91
N ASP A 4 5.38 -11.47 -4.07
CA ASP A 4 5.58 -12.88 -4.44
C ASP A 4 6.43 -13.65 -3.41
N SER A 5 7.49 -13.03 -2.88
CA SER A 5 8.40 -13.70 -1.93
C SER A 5 7.75 -13.91 -0.56
N CYS A 6 7.03 -12.92 -0.04
CA CYS A 6 6.29 -13.08 1.22
C CYS A 6 5.14 -14.07 1.05
N PHE A 7 4.42 -14.02 -0.07
CA PHE A 7 3.32 -14.94 -0.37
C PHE A 7 3.78 -16.40 -0.45
N ARG A 8 4.97 -16.65 -1.02
CA ARG A 8 5.58 -17.99 -1.09
C ARG A 8 6.35 -18.40 0.17
N ASN A 9 6.27 -17.63 1.25
CA ASN A 9 7.02 -17.84 2.51
C ASN A 9 8.55 -17.89 2.31
N LEU A 10 9.07 -17.21 1.29
CA LEU A 10 10.51 -17.09 1.03
C LEU A 10 11.15 -15.92 1.78
N ALA A 11 10.33 -14.99 2.28
CA ALA A 11 10.74 -13.85 3.09
C ALA A 11 9.68 -13.51 4.13
N GLU A 12 10.10 -12.91 5.24
CA GLU A 12 9.21 -12.39 6.27
C GLU A 12 8.70 -10.98 5.90
N ASP A 13 7.39 -10.74 6.12
CA ASP A 13 6.79 -9.43 5.92
C ASP A 13 7.14 -8.43 7.04
N ARG A 14 8.38 -7.97 7.04
CA ARG A 14 8.87 -6.96 7.98
C ARG A 14 8.21 -5.58 7.80
N SER A 15 7.68 -5.30 6.60
CA SER A 15 7.06 -4.01 6.28
C SER A 15 5.65 -3.94 6.83
N GLY A 16 4.81 -4.91 6.49
CA GLY A 16 3.43 -4.99 6.95
C GLY A 16 3.31 -5.18 8.47
N ILE A 17 4.21 -5.94 9.10
CA ILE A 17 4.26 -6.05 10.56
C ILE A 17 4.55 -4.67 11.19
N ASN A 18 5.56 -3.95 10.70
CA ASN A 18 5.89 -2.61 11.21
C ASN A 18 4.75 -1.60 11.00
N LEU A 19 4.06 -1.66 9.87
CA LEU A 19 2.91 -0.79 9.61
C LEU A 19 1.75 -1.03 10.58
N LYS A 20 1.53 -2.27 11.02
CA LYS A 20 0.51 -2.55 12.05
C LYS A 20 0.85 -1.84 13.36
N ASP A 21 2.12 -1.89 13.76
CA ASP A 21 2.58 -1.23 14.98
C ASP A 21 2.38 0.29 14.88
N LEU A 22 2.76 0.90 13.75
CA LEU A 22 2.59 2.35 13.52
C LEU A 22 1.12 2.79 13.49
N VAL A 23 0.24 1.99 12.87
CA VAL A 23 -1.19 2.29 12.83
C VAL A 23 -1.81 2.16 14.22
N HIS A 24 -1.39 1.17 15.01
CA HIS A 24 -1.92 0.94 16.35
C HIS A 24 -1.44 1.98 17.37
N ASP A 25 -0.26 2.56 17.17
CA ASP A 25 0.34 3.54 18.09
C ASP A 25 -0.59 4.76 18.31
N PRO A 26 -1.08 4.99 19.55
CA PRO A 26 -1.95 6.12 19.87
C PRO A 26 -1.32 7.50 19.67
N SER A 27 0.01 7.60 19.64
CA SER A 27 0.74 8.84 19.38
C SER A 27 0.84 9.18 17.89
N LEU A 28 0.54 8.22 17.02
CA LEU A 28 0.52 8.38 15.57
C LEU A 28 -0.93 8.43 15.06
N LEU A 29 -1.53 7.26 14.84
CA LEU A 29 -2.88 7.14 14.29
C LEU A 29 -3.90 6.63 15.32
N GLY A 30 -3.48 5.78 16.26
CA GLY A 30 -4.38 5.16 17.24
C GLY A 30 -5.49 4.31 16.61
N GLY A 31 -5.21 3.71 15.45
CA GLY A 31 -6.14 2.91 14.67
C GLY A 31 -6.25 1.46 15.14
N ILE A 32 -7.21 0.74 14.54
CA ILE A 32 -7.43 -0.69 14.77
C ILE A 32 -7.12 -1.44 13.48
N ILE A 33 -6.34 -2.52 13.59
CA ILE A 33 -6.04 -3.41 12.46
C ILE A 33 -7.22 -4.36 12.25
N SER A 34 -8.18 -3.95 11.41
CA SER A 34 -9.37 -4.76 11.10
C SER A 34 -9.13 -5.85 10.06
N ALA A 35 -8.11 -5.72 9.21
CA ALA A 35 -7.75 -6.70 8.20
C ALA A 35 -6.25 -6.70 7.90
N TYR A 36 -5.74 -7.86 7.50
CA TYR A 36 -4.38 -8.02 7.02
C TYR A 36 -4.30 -9.22 6.09
N LYS A 37 -3.65 -9.05 4.93
CA LYS A 37 -3.44 -10.10 3.93
C LYS A 37 -2.09 -9.89 3.25
N ILE A 38 -1.43 -11.00 2.91
CA ILE A 38 -0.30 -11.05 1.98
C ILE A 38 -0.87 -11.59 0.66
N VAL A 39 -0.65 -10.88 -0.43
CA VAL A 39 -1.06 -11.28 -1.79
C VAL A 39 0.17 -11.31 -2.72
N PRO A 40 0.17 -12.14 -3.77
CA PRO A 40 1.23 -12.12 -4.78
C PRO A 40 1.15 -10.85 -5.64
N ASP A 41 2.16 -10.64 -6.48
CA ASP A 41 2.23 -9.54 -7.44
C ASP A 41 1.35 -9.82 -8.68
N GLU A 42 0.06 -10.07 -8.44
CA GLU A 42 -0.97 -10.36 -9.43
C GLU A 42 -2.07 -9.28 -9.37
N ILE A 43 -2.35 -8.65 -10.51
CA ILE A 43 -3.23 -7.47 -10.57
C ILE A 43 -4.64 -7.79 -10.05
N ASP A 44 -5.21 -8.93 -10.43
CA ASP A 44 -6.57 -9.31 -10.06
C ASP A 44 -6.69 -9.67 -8.57
N GLU A 45 -5.71 -10.36 -7.99
CA GLU A 45 -5.68 -10.66 -6.54
C GLU A 45 -5.61 -9.39 -5.68
N ILE A 46 -4.85 -8.39 -6.14
CA ILE A 46 -4.77 -7.08 -5.48
C ILE A 46 -6.11 -6.37 -5.58
N LYS A 47 -6.70 -6.30 -6.79
CA LYS A 47 -8.02 -5.67 -7.03
C LYS A 47 -9.11 -6.30 -6.19
N ASP A 48 -9.24 -7.63 -6.23
CA ASP A 48 -10.28 -8.36 -5.50
C ASP A 48 -10.16 -8.12 -4.00
N THR A 49 -8.94 -8.08 -3.46
CA THR A 49 -8.70 -7.76 -2.05
C THR A 49 -9.09 -6.31 -1.72
N LEU A 50 -8.74 -5.35 -2.59
CA LEU A 50 -9.10 -3.94 -2.38
C LEU A 50 -10.61 -3.73 -2.46
N LEU A 51 -11.30 -4.38 -3.40
CA LEU A 51 -12.75 -4.33 -3.54
C LEU A 51 -13.46 -4.91 -2.32
N ASP A 52 -13.10 -6.12 -1.89
CA ASP A 52 -13.65 -6.74 -0.65
C ASP A 52 -13.45 -5.83 0.57
N TRP A 53 -12.25 -5.26 0.73
CA TRP A 53 -11.94 -4.42 1.88
C TRP A 53 -12.65 -3.07 1.86
N CYS A 54 -12.93 -2.51 0.68
CA CYS A 54 -13.67 -1.26 0.56
C CYS A 54 -15.17 -1.48 0.70
N ASP A 55 -15.72 -2.48 0.00
CA ASP A 55 -17.16 -2.59 -0.23
C ASP A 55 -17.84 -3.47 0.81
N GLU A 56 -17.21 -4.58 1.20
CA GLU A 56 -17.79 -5.54 2.16
C GLU A 56 -17.34 -5.26 3.59
N LYS A 57 -16.06 -4.90 3.78
CA LYS A 57 -15.52 -4.58 5.12
C LYS A 57 -15.69 -3.11 5.51
N GLU A 58 -16.01 -2.23 4.56
CA GLU A 58 -16.12 -0.78 4.76
C GLU A 58 -14.95 -0.17 5.56
N LEU A 59 -13.71 -0.59 5.26
CA LEU A 59 -12.53 -0.07 5.98
C LEU A 59 -12.35 1.43 5.73
N ASN A 60 -11.87 2.18 6.72
CA ASN A 60 -11.63 3.62 6.53
C ASN A 60 -10.32 3.90 5.77
N LEU A 61 -9.33 3.03 5.95
CA LEU A 61 -7.97 3.18 5.42
C LEU A 61 -7.41 1.82 5.01
N ILE A 62 -6.84 1.77 3.81
CA ILE A 62 -6.05 0.64 3.32
C ILE A 62 -4.65 1.14 3.00
N LEU A 63 -3.66 0.52 3.64
CA LEU A 63 -2.25 0.71 3.33
C LEU A 63 -1.74 -0.52 2.57
N THR A 64 -1.43 -0.37 1.29
CA THR A 64 -0.68 -1.40 0.56
C THR A 64 0.81 -1.14 0.75
N THR A 65 1.61 -2.20 0.82
CA THR A 65 3.08 -2.13 0.90
C THR A 65 3.63 -3.13 -0.09
N GLY A 66 4.49 -2.66 -1.01
CA GLY A 66 5.07 -3.48 -2.08
C GLY A 66 4.44 -3.25 -3.44
N GLY A 67 5.08 -3.78 -4.49
CA GLY A 67 4.57 -3.75 -5.87
C GLY A 67 4.48 -2.37 -6.53
N THR A 68 5.18 -1.34 -6.01
CA THR A 68 5.17 0.06 -6.53
C THR A 68 6.43 0.46 -7.30
N GLY A 69 7.40 -0.44 -7.47
CA GLY A 69 8.68 -0.16 -8.12
C GLY A 69 8.63 -0.29 -9.64
N PHE A 70 9.80 -0.52 -10.25
CA PHE A 70 9.96 -0.70 -11.70
C PHE A 70 10.15 -2.17 -12.10
N ALA A 71 10.04 -3.12 -11.17
CA ALA A 71 10.14 -4.52 -11.54
C ALA A 71 8.94 -4.90 -12.43
N PRO A 72 9.10 -5.83 -13.40
CA PRO A 72 8.01 -6.22 -14.31
C PRO A 72 6.75 -6.74 -13.62
N ARG A 73 6.89 -7.23 -12.38
CA ARG A 73 5.78 -7.73 -11.56
C ARG A 73 5.13 -6.64 -10.70
N ASP A 74 5.73 -5.46 -10.56
CA ASP A 74 5.20 -4.39 -9.72
C ASP A 74 3.94 -3.79 -10.37
N VAL A 75 2.76 -4.26 -9.95
CA VAL A 75 1.45 -3.89 -10.54
C VAL A 75 0.47 -3.26 -9.54
N THR A 76 0.93 -2.94 -8.33
CA THR A 76 0.05 -2.38 -7.28
C THR A 76 -0.57 -1.02 -7.65
N PRO A 77 0.16 -0.06 -8.26
CA PRO A 77 -0.41 1.20 -8.70
C PRO A 77 -1.51 1.04 -9.76
N GLU A 78 -1.30 0.11 -10.70
CA GLU A 78 -2.26 -0.21 -11.77
C GLU A 78 -3.53 -0.82 -11.18
N ALA A 79 -3.40 -1.84 -10.32
CA ALA A 79 -4.53 -2.43 -9.58
C ALA A 79 -5.31 -1.37 -8.78
N THR A 80 -4.59 -0.46 -8.12
CA THR A 80 -5.21 0.60 -7.30
C THR A 80 -6.00 1.58 -8.15
N ARG A 81 -5.48 2.00 -9.31
CA ARG A 81 -6.19 2.91 -10.23
C ARG A 81 -7.48 2.31 -10.77
N GLU A 82 -7.54 1.00 -10.98
CA GLU A 82 -8.73 0.33 -11.49
C GLU A 82 -9.88 0.27 -10.46
N VAL A 83 -9.59 0.37 -9.16
CA VAL A 83 -10.61 0.21 -8.10
C VAL A 83 -11.05 1.53 -7.46
N ILE A 84 -10.18 2.55 -7.43
CA ILE A 84 -10.52 3.85 -6.85
C ILE A 84 -11.52 4.61 -7.72
N GLU A 85 -12.42 5.35 -7.08
CA GLU A 85 -13.41 6.20 -7.74
C GLU A 85 -12.87 7.60 -7.99
N ARG A 86 -11.99 8.09 -7.10
CA ARG A 86 -11.36 9.41 -7.17
C ARG A 86 -9.91 9.33 -6.75
N GLU A 87 -9.00 9.90 -7.54
CA GLU A 87 -7.59 10.01 -7.17
C GLU A 87 -7.38 11.07 -6.07
N ALA A 88 -6.38 10.83 -5.21
CA ALA A 88 -5.87 11.75 -4.20
C ALA A 88 -4.40 12.11 -4.51
N PRO A 89 -4.13 12.80 -5.64
CA PRO A 89 -2.76 12.98 -6.15
C PRO A 89 -1.85 13.77 -5.20
N GLY A 90 -2.42 14.64 -4.36
CA GLY A 90 -1.65 15.39 -3.35
C GLY A 90 -0.93 14.49 -2.34
N MET A 91 -1.50 13.33 -1.99
CA MET A 91 -0.84 12.39 -1.07
C MET A 91 0.33 11.67 -1.74
N ALA A 92 0.15 11.21 -2.99
CA ALA A 92 1.23 10.62 -3.77
C ALA A 92 2.39 11.62 -3.98
N LEU A 93 2.07 12.89 -4.28
CA LEU A 93 3.05 13.96 -4.39
C LEU A 93 3.81 14.18 -3.09
N ALA A 94 3.12 14.27 -1.95
CA ALA A 94 3.77 14.49 -0.65
C ALA A 94 4.75 13.35 -0.31
N MET A 95 4.36 12.10 -0.54
CA MET A 95 5.24 10.93 -0.32
C MET A 95 6.46 10.95 -1.25
N LEU A 96 6.25 11.28 -2.53
CA LEU A 96 7.35 11.38 -3.51
C LEU A 96 8.31 12.51 -3.17
N MET A 97 7.81 13.70 -2.81
CA MET A 97 8.65 14.83 -2.38
C MET A 97 9.49 14.46 -1.14
N GLY A 98 8.87 13.81 -0.15
CA GLY A 98 9.60 13.31 1.03
C GLY A 98 10.67 12.30 0.65
N SER A 99 10.35 11.35 -0.23
CA SER A 99 11.30 10.32 -0.70
C SER A 99 12.48 10.92 -1.46
N LEU A 100 12.22 11.87 -2.35
CA LEU A 100 13.24 12.57 -3.15
C LEU A 100 14.21 13.39 -2.30
N ASN A 101 13.74 13.95 -1.18
CA ASN A 101 14.60 14.66 -0.23
C ASN A 101 15.56 13.71 0.52
N VAL A 102 15.23 12.43 0.64
CA VAL A 102 16.08 11.41 1.28
C VAL A 102 17.03 10.77 0.28
N THR A 103 16.54 10.44 -0.91
CA THR A 103 17.35 9.82 -1.97
C THR A 103 16.76 10.10 -3.36
N PRO A 104 17.61 10.37 -4.38
CA PRO A 104 17.14 10.50 -5.76
C PRO A 104 16.38 9.26 -6.24
N LEU A 105 16.69 8.08 -5.71
CA LEU A 105 16.01 6.83 -6.05
C LEU A 105 14.52 6.82 -5.66
N GLY A 106 14.05 7.79 -4.86
CA GLY A 106 12.63 7.98 -4.58
C GLY A 106 11.78 8.16 -5.84
N MET A 107 12.37 8.66 -6.94
CA MET A 107 11.69 8.78 -8.24
C MET A 107 11.28 7.43 -8.87
N LEU A 108 11.83 6.32 -8.39
CA LEU A 108 11.54 4.97 -8.91
C LEU A 108 10.27 4.35 -8.30
N SER A 109 9.68 4.99 -7.28
CA SER A 109 8.37 4.57 -6.77
C SER A 109 7.26 5.18 -7.62
N ARG A 110 6.20 4.42 -7.88
CA ARG A 110 5.03 4.84 -8.66
C ARG A 110 3.74 4.85 -7.84
N PRO A 111 3.71 5.41 -6.61
CA PRO A 111 2.57 5.25 -5.72
C PRO A 111 1.31 5.90 -6.29
N VAL A 112 0.17 5.26 -6.07
CA VAL A 112 -1.16 5.85 -6.28
C VAL A 112 -1.84 5.99 -4.92
N CYS A 113 -2.61 7.06 -4.77
CA CYS A 113 -3.51 7.25 -3.65
C CYS A 113 -4.88 7.62 -4.19
N GLY A 114 -5.93 7.13 -3.56
CA GLY A 114 -7.29 7.41 -4.01
C GLY A 114 -8.34 6.96 -3.03
N ILE A 115 -9.59 7.24 -3.37
CA ILE A 115 -10.76 7.01 -2.54
C ILE A 115 -11.73 6.11 -3.30
N ARG A 116 -12.26 5.10 -2.60
CA ARG A 116 -13.40 4.29 -3.04
C ARG A 116 -14.43 4.28 -1.91
N GLY A 117 -15.66 4.75 -2.16
CA GLY A 117 -16.67 4.89 -1.11
C GLY A 117 -16.17 5.75 0.05
N LYS A 118 -16.05 5.14 1.24
CA LYS A 118 -15.53 5.79 2.48
C LYS A 118 -14.06 5.44 2.77
N THR A 119 -13.41 4.69 1.88
CA THR A 119 -12.08 4.11 2.09
C THR A 119 -11.02 4.95 1.40
N LEU A 120 -10.00 5.38 2.14
CA LEU A 120 -8.76 5.90 1.56
C LEU A 120 -7.79 4.74 1.29
N VAL A 121 -7.24 4.67 0.09
CA VAL A 121 -6.22 3.69 -0.32
C VAL A 121 -4.90 4.40 -0.58
N ILE A 122 -3.81 3.94 0.04
CA ILE A 122 -2.46 4.50 -0.09
C ILE A 122 -1.49 3.38 -0.47
N ASN A 123 -0.75 3.57 -1.57
CA ASN A 123 0.36 2.68 -1.93
C ASN A 123 1.68 3.12 -1.31
N LEU A 124 2.28 2.25 -0.51
CA LEU A 124 3.58 2.44 0.13
C LEU A 124 4.66 1.54 -0.49
N PRO A 125 5.94 1.95 -0.47
CA PRO A 125 7.05 1.10 -0.90
C PRO A 125 7.13 -0.23 -0.13
N GLY A 126 7.68 -1.28 -0.75
CA GLY A 126 7.77 -2.61 -0.12
C GLY A 126 8.81 -2.75 1.00
N SER A 127 9.79 -1.85 1.07
CA SER A 127 10.81 -1.88 2.13
C SER A 127 10.29 -1.25 3.41
N LYS A 128 10.55 -1.86 4.58
CA LYS A 128 10.20 -1.31 5.90
C LYS A 128 10.60 0.17 6.08
N LYS A 129 11.79 0.56 5.61
CA LYS A 129 12.28 1.94 5.72
C LYS A 129 11.48 2.92 4.85
N GLY A 130 10.98 2.47 3.70
CA GLY A 130 10.26 3.32 2.75
C GLY A 130 8.75 3.39 3.03
N SER A 131 8.18 2.39 3.68
CA SER A 131 6.78 2.38 4.09
C SER A 131 6.51 3.07 5.43
N GLN A 132 7.53 3.26 6.26
CA GLN A 132 7.49 3.99 7.53
C GLN A 132 7.63 5.50 7.31
#